data_AF-A0A4V1GLZ9-F1
#
_entry.id   AF-A0A4V1GLZ9-F1
#
_cell.length_a   1.000
_cell.length_b   1.000
_cell.length_c   1.000
_cell.angle_alpha   90.00
_cell.angle_beta   90.00
_cell.angle_gamma   90.00
#
_symmetry.space_group_name_H-M   'P 1'
#
loop_
_entity.id
_entity.type
_entity.pdbx_description
1 polymer ?
#
loop_
_entity_poly.entity_id
_entity_poly.type
_entity_poly.pdbx_seq_one_letter_code
_entity_poly.pdbx_strand_id
1 'polypeptide(L)'
;MEANRTTNDYVKYVHEYLKNYYPYVETAVWPDEISGAPAIKIIVLDKQRGVPAKIKLFVPPEQNWHFSLTSVKNRINKQFGYTVLL
;
A
#
# COMPACT_ATOMS: atom_id res chain seq x y z
N MET A 1 -21.51 6.97 -16.73
CA MET A 1 -20.09 7.39 -16.65
C MET A 1 -19.54 6.80 -15.38
N GLU A 2 -18.70 5.77 -15.48
CA GLU A 2 -17.97 5.26 -14.31
C GLU A 2 -17.07 6.39 -13.81
N ALA A 3 -17.10 6.66 -12.50
CA ALA A 3 -16.26 7.69 -11.91
C ALA A 3 -14.80 7.25 -12.08
N ASN A 4 -14.04 7.99 -12.90
CA ASN A 4 -12.60 7.77 -13.03
C ASN A 4 -11.97 7.84 -11.64
N ARG A 5 -11.48 6.72 -11.14
CA ARG A 5 -10.83 6.65 -9.84
C ARG A 5 -9.41 7.18 -9.96
N THR A 6 -9.05 8.06 -9.05
CA THR A 6 -7.78 8.80 -9.08
C THR A 6 -6.71 8.13 -8.21
N THR A 7 -5.46 8.58 -8.32
CA THR A 7 -4.39 8.22 -7.38
C THR A 7 -4.79 8.47 -5.92
N ASN A 8 -5.56 9.53 -5.65
CA ASN A 8 -6.05 9.84 -4.30
C ASN A 8 -7.06 8.81 -3.79
N ASP A 9 -7.92 8.30 -4.67
CA ASP A 9 -8.85 7.22 -4.33
C ASP A 9 -8.08 5.92 -4.04
N TYR A 10 -7.00 5.66 -4.78
CA TYR A 10 -6.13 4.52 -4.53
C TYR A 10 -5.34 4.66 -3.22
N VAL A 11 -4.89 5.87 -2.87
CA VAL A 11 -4.26 6.16 -1.57
C VAL A 11 -5.22 5.84 -0.43
N LYS A 12 -6.47 6.30 -0.48
CA LYS A 12 -7.49 6.00 0.53
C LYS A 12 -7.73 4.50 0.64
N TYR A 13 -7.91 3.83 -0.49
CA TYR A 13 -8.15 2.40 -0.55
C TYR A 13 -7.02 1.57 0.08
N VAL A 14 -5.76 1.88 -0.25
CA VAL A 14 -4.59 1.19 0.31
C VAL A 14 -4.44 1.51 1.80
N HIS A 15 -4.70 2.75 2.22
CA HIS A 15 -4.64 3.13 3.62
C HIS A 15 -5.65 2.35 4.48
N GLU A 16 -6.90 2.25 4.03
CA GLU A 16 -7.94 1.47 4.72
C GLU A 16 -7.61 -0.02 4.76
N TYR A 17 -7.12 -0.59 3.65
CA TYR A 17 -6.68 -1.97 3.60
C TYR A 17 -5.59 -2.28 4.63
N LEU A 18 -4.55 -1.44 4.69
CA LEU A 18 -3.42 -1.65 5.61
C LEU A 18 -3.84 -1.53 7.07
N LYS A 19 -4.71 -0.57 7.39
CA LYS A 19 -5.26 -0.41 8.75
C LYS A 19 -6.03 -1.66 9.20
N ASN A 20 -6.76 -2.30 8.30
CA ASN A 20 -7.55 -3.50 8.60
C ASN A 20 -6.70 -4.77 8.71
N TYR A 21 -5.70 -4.94 7.85
CA TYR A 21 -4.87 -6.16 7.81
C TYR A 21 -3.65 -6.13 8.74
N TYR A 22 -3.15 -4.93 9.07
CA TYR A 22 -1.96 -4.74 9.91
C TYR A 22 -2.23 -3.71 11.02
N PRO A 23 -3.11 -3.99 12.01
CA PRO A 23 -3.45 -3.01 13.05
C PRO A 23 -2.26 -2.61 13.94
N TYR A 24 -1.21 -3.42 13.96
CA TYR A 24 0.02 -3.20 14.73
C TYR A 24 1.08 -2.38 13.98
N VAL A 25 0.85 -2.03 12.70
CA VAL A 25 1.72 -1.10 11.98
C VAL A 25 1.09 0.27 11.88
N GLU A 26 1.91 1.31 11.94
CA GLU A 26 1.50 2.65 11.57
C GLU A 26 1.84 2.88 10.10
N THR A 27 0.87 3.36 9.32
CA THR A 27 1.03 3.54 7.88
C THR A 27 0.75 4.96 7.46
N ALA A 28 1.65 5.53 6.66
CA ALA A 28 1.45 6.77 5.95
C ALA A 28 1.47 6.49 4.44
N VAL A 29 0.41 6.90 3.73
CA VAL A 29 0.22 6.63 2.30
C VAL A 29 -0.05 7.96 1.59
N TRP A 30 0.63 8.23 0.49
CA TRP A 30 0.42 9.45 -0.30
C TRP A 30 0.67 9.24 -1.79
N PRO A 31 0.14 10.11 -2.65
CA PRO A 31 0.44 10.12 -4.08
C PRO A 31 1.94 10.35 -4.30
N ASP A 32 2.52 9.61 -5.23
CA ASP A 32 3.90 9.77 -5.66
C ASP A 32 3.97 9.62 -7.18
N GLU A 33 5.17 9.74 -7.74
CA GLU A 33 5.42 9.49 -9.15
C GLU A 33 6.66 8.61 -9.31
N ILE A 34 6.61 7.67 -10.26
CA ILE A 34 7.77 6.88 -10.67
C ILE A 34 7.88 7.00 -12.17
N SER A 35 8.95 7.67 -12.64
CA SER A 35 9.27 7.80 -14.07
C SER A 35 8.11 8.39 -14.91
N GLY A 36 7.43 9.43 -14.43
CA GLY A 36 6.30 10.04 -15.18
C GLY A 36 4.95 9.37 -14.93
N ALA A 37 4.91 8.22 -14.26
CA ALA A 37 3.69 7.45 -14.06
C ALA A 37 3.12 7.63 -12.64
N PRO A 38 1.78 7.71 -12.48
CA PRO A 38 1.15 7.77 -11.18
C PRO A 38 1.56 6.61 -10.27
N ALA A 39 2.01 6.96 -9.07
CA ALA A 39 2.43 6.01 -8.06
C ALA A 39 1.85 6.39 -6.68
N ILE A 40 2.05 5.50 -5.72
CA ILE A 40 1.89 5.80 -4.31
C ILE A 40 3.15 5.43 -3.57
N LYS A 41 3.41 6.18 -2.52
CA LYS A 41 4.44 5.88 -1.54
C LYS A 41 3.78 5.54 -0.22
N ILE A 42 4.26 4.45 0.37
CA ILE A 42 3.79 3.89 1.63
C ILE A 42 5.00 3.87 2.56
N ILE A 43 4.86 4.47 3.73
CA ILE A 43 5.74 4.21 4.87
C ILE A 43 4.97 3.35 5.84
N VAL A 44 5.56 2.23 6.24
CA VAL A 44 5.04 1.32 7.25
C VAL A 44 6.01 1.33 8.42
N LEU A 45 5.53 1.53 9.63
CA LEU A 45 6.31 1.44 10.85
C LEU A 45 5.73 0.33 11.71
N ASP A 46 6.52 -0.70 11.97
CA ASP A 46 6.15 -1.72 12.97
C ASP A 46 6.27 -1.09 14.36
N LYS A 47 5.15 -0.96 15.08
CA LYS A 47 5.10 -0.34 16.41
C LYS A 47 5.87 -1.14 17.47
N GLN A 48 6.08 -2.44 17.25
CA GLN A 48 6.79 -3.31 18.18
C GLN A 48 8.30 -3.27 17.95
N ARG A 49 8.73 -3.16 16.69
CA ARG A 49 10.16 -3.23 16.31
C ARG A 49 10.79 -1.86 16.10
N GLY A 50 10.00 -0.80 15.90
CA GLY A 50 10.47 0.57 15.69
C GLY A 50 11.22 0.80 14.38
N VAL A 51 11.23 -0.18 13.46
CA VAL A 51 11.93 -0.08 12.18
C VAL A 51 10.95 0.33 11.09
N PRO A 52 11.15 1.48 10.40
CA PRO A 52 10.31 1.87 9.29
C PRO A 52 10.71 1.17 7.98
N ALA A 53 9.73 0.72 7.22
CA ALA A 53 9.88 0.31 5.82
C ALA A 53 9.29 1.35 4.88
N LYS A 54 9.99 1.61 3.78
CA LYS A 54 9.51 2.46 2.68
C LYS A 54 9.18 1.58 1.48
N ILE A 55 7.96 1.69 0.97
CA ILE A 55 7.47 0.93 -0.17
C ILE A 55 6.94 1.93 -1.21
N LYS A 56 7.40 1.78 -2.46
CA LYS A 56 6.86 2.52 -3.60
C LYS A 56 6.15 1.57 -4.56
N LEU A 57 4.99 1.97 -5.05
CA LEU A 57 4.13 1.16 -5.92
C LEU A 57 3.51 2.03 -7.01
N PHE A 58 3.48 1.51 -8.23
CA PHE A 58 2.68 2.13 -9.30
C PHE A 58 1.19 2.03 -8.98
N VAL A 59 0.42 3.04 -9.37
CA VAL A 59 -1.04 2.99 -9.30
C VAL A 59 -1.52 2.11 -10.45
N PRO A 60 -2.15 0.96 -10.17
CA PRO A 60 -2.71 0.13 -11.23
C PRO A 60 -3.91 0.82 -11.90
N PRO A 61 -4.23 0.47 -13.15
CA PRO A 61 -5.49 0.84 -13.78
C PRO A 61 -6.67 0.41 -12.90
N GLU A 62 -7.78 1.13 -12.97
CA GLU A 62 -8.95 1.01 -12.06
C GLU A 62 -9.45 -0.42 -11.83
N GLN A 63 -9.37 -1.26 -12.86
CA GLN A 63 -9.84 -2.65 -12.83
C GLN A 63 -8.96 -3.58 -11.97
N ASN A 64 -7.73 -3.18 -11.64
CA ASN A 64 -6.71 -4.07 -11.06
C ASN A 64 -6.27 -3.71 -9.63
N TRP A 65 -7.04 -2.87 -8.93
CA TRP A 65 -6.67 -2.38 -7.59
C TRP A 65 -6.52 -3.51 -6.56
N HIS A 66 -7.33 -4.57 -6.69
CA HIS A 66 -7.28 -5.73 -5.79
C HIS A 66 -5.98 -6.55 -5.94
N PHE A 67 -5.52 -6.77 -7.17
CA PHE A 67 -4.26 -7.48 -7.45
C PHE A 67 -3.04 -6.75 -6.85
N SER A 68 -3.07 -5.42 -6.88
CA SER A 68 -2.01 -4.62 -6.31
C SER A 68 -1.98 -4.66 -4.78
N LEU A 69 -3.11 -4.86 -4.10
CA LEU A 69 -3.13 -5.08 -2.64
C LEU A 69 -2.42 -6.37 -2.23
N THR A 70 -2.61 -7.46 -2.98
CA THR A 70 -1.86 -8.70 -2.77
C THR A 70 -0.36 -8.45 -2.88
N SER A 71 0.06 -7.64 -3.85
CA SER A 71 1.46 -7.23 -4.01
C SER A 71 1.96 -6.36 -2.84
N VAL A 72 1.12 -5.46 -2.31
CA VAL A 72 1.43 -4.65 -1.12
C VAL A 72 1.63 -5.55 0.10
N LYS A 73 0.66 -6.43 0.37
CA LYS A 73 0.70 -7.43 1.47
C LYS A 73 1.97 -8.26 1.41
N ASN A 74 2.29 -8.81 0.24
CA ASN A 74 3.47 -9.65 0.05
C ASN A 74 4.78 -8.88 0.28
N ARG A 75 4.87 -7.62 -0.19
CA ARG A 75 6.05 -6.78 0.05
C ARG A 75 6.22 -6.42 1.53
N ILE A 76 5.14 -6.07 2.23
CA ILE A 76 5.17 -5.81 3.68
C ILE A 76 5.61 -7.06 4.43
N ASN A 77 5.01 -8.20 4.14
CA ASN A 77 5.35 -9.47 4.78
C ASN A 77 6.81 -9.86 4.55
N LYS A 78 7.33 -9.69 3.32
CA LYS A 78 8.75 -9.94 3.01
C LYS A 78 9.68 -8.99 3.78
N GLN A 79 9.31 -7.71 3.90
CA GLN A 79 10.13 -6.70 4.55
C GLN A 79 10.19 -6.86 6.07
N PHE A 80 9.08 -7.24 6.70
CA PHE A 80 8.97 -7.37 8.15
C PHE A 80 9.04 -8.82 8.66
N GLY A 81 9.08 -9.80 7.76
CA GLY A 81 9.10 -11.21 8.13
C GLY A 81 7.79 -11.71 8.76
N TYR A 82 6.64 -11.11 8.41
CA TYR A 82 5.35 -11.62 8.85
C TYR A 82 4.97 -12.86 8.04
N THR A 83 4.67 -13.96 8.72
CA THR A 83 4.14 -15.18 8.10
C THR A 83 2.75 -14.89 7.53
N VAL A 84 2.57 -15.11 6.23
CA VAL A 84 1.25 -15.05 5.57
C VAL A 84 0.43 -16.21 6.12
N LEU A 85 -0.54 -15.96 7.00
CA LEU A 85 -1.66 -16.87 7.15
C LEU A 85 -2.67 -16.52 6.04
N LEU A 86 -2.91 -17.49 5.17
CA LEU A 86 -3.90 -17.46 4.10
C LEU A 86 -5.31 -17.55 4.71
#